data_AF-A0A1N7S6A7-F1
#
_entry.id   AF-A0A1N7S6A7-F1
#
_cell.length_a   1.000
_cell.length_b   1.000
_cell.length_c   1.000
_cell.angle_alpha   90.00
_cell.angle_beta   90.00
_cell.angle_gamma   90.00
#
_symmetry.space_group_name_H-M   'P 1'
#
loop_
_entity.id
_entity.type
_entity.pdbx_description
1 polymer ?
#
loop_
_entity_poly.entity_id
_entity_poly.type
_entity_poly.pdbx_seq_one_letter_code
_entity_poly.pdbx_strand_id
1 'polypeptide(L)'
;MNRDQNQDSGQAESPRAAAPAVVGSTRKLLASHGALAFGNGLIATILALVLSFLSLLGVLAFHFPQYLTTPELRHVYSVDVMRHVLLSALIVSGGLALGSIVVGNRRHINALAFMFVIAAVAFGGSRVPVGDFPDHTPYMGADWFILDLLGSTTIFVLLEKVFPLHREQPVFRAEWQTDMVHFAVNHFIIGLALLIVNFMIHRAFGWMVNAGFQHVVQQIAFVPQLLLCMLVADLAEYAAHRAYHEVPFLWRFHAVHHSVKSMDWLAGSRQHIFELIATRVVVLGPLFALGFDKAVIDAYIIVVGFQAVFNHANVSLPWGPLRYIFVTPCFHHWHHSSEDEAIDRNYAAHFAFIDYLFGTAVTTGRHFPEKYGVVGDYVPDGFVRQQAFPFRAVE
;
A
#
# COMPACT_ATOMS: atom_id res chain seq x y z
N MET A 1 -41.27 24.01 -47.17
CA MET A 1 -40.62 22.71 -47.42
C MET A 1 -39.12 22.96 -47.51
N ASN A 2 -38.44 23.11 -46.37
CA ASN A 2 -36.99 23.31 -46.29
C ASN A 2 -36.36 21.96 -45.97
N ARG A 3 -35.41 21.52 -46.81
CA ARG A 3 -34.63 20.30 -46.62
C ARG A 3 -33.29 20.63 -45.99
N ASP A 4 -33.03 19.95 -44.89
CA ASP A 4 -31.74 19.79 -44.22
C ASP A 4 -30.65 19.31 -45.17
N GLN A 5 -29.45 19.89 -45.06
CA GLN A 5 -28.18 19.16 -45.14
C GLN A 5 -27.16 19.86 -44.23
N ASN A 6 -27.12 19.42 -42.98
CA ASN A 6 -26.02 19.71 -42.06
C ASN A 6 -24.92 18.67 -42.36
N GLN A 7 -23.89 19.06 -43.10
CA GLN A 7 -22.69 18.25 -43.29
C GLN A 7 -21.83 18.36 -42.03
N ASP A 8 -21.92 17.35 -41.17
CA ASP A 8 -20.98 17.11 -40.09
C ASP A 8 -19.68 16.57 -40.71
N SER A 9 -18.79 17.48 -41.10
CA SER A 9 -17.46 17.14 -41.59
C SER A 9 -16.62 16.69 -40.40
N GLY A 10 -16.42 15.37 -40.28
CA GLY A 10 -15.44 14.78 -39.37
C GLY A 10 -14.04 15.32 -39.66
N GLN A 11 -13.64 16.36 -38.93
CA GLN A 11 -12.26 16.82 -38.92
C GLN A 11 -11.43 15.77 -38.18
N ALA A 12 -10.63 15.02 -38.93
CA ALA A 12 -9.58 14.19 -38.36
C ALA A 12 -8.62 15.10 -37.57
N GLU A 13 -8.62 14.94 -36.24
CA GLU A 13 -7.70 15.65 -35.35
C GLU A 13 -6.26 15.46 -35.85
N SER A 14 -5.53 16.57 -36.04
CA SER A 14 -4.14 16.50 -36.49
C SER A 14 -3.29 15.75 -35.45
N PRO A 15 -2.24 14.99 -35.86
CA PRO A 15 -1.35 14.28 -34.93
C PRO A 15 -0.73 15.18 -33.85
N ARG A 16 -0.60 16.50 -34.09
CA ARG A 16 -0.08 17.48 -33.13
C ARG A 16 -1.06 17.80 -31.99
N ALA A 17 -2.36 17.57 -32.16
CA ALA A 17 -3.39 17.78 -31.14
C ALA A 17 -3.63 16.56 -30.23
N ALA A 18 -3.20 15.37 -30.67
CA ALA A 18 -3.49 14.10 -30.00
C ALA A 18 -2.73 13.91 -28.67
N ALA A 19 -1.45 14.29 -28.59
CA ALA A 19 -0.66 14.11 -27.36
C ALA A 19 -1.16 14.96 -26.18
N PRO A 20 -1.46 16.27 -26.35
CA PRO A 20 -2.09 17.08 -25.29
C PRO A 20 -3.45 16.54 -24.85
N ALA A 21 -4.26 16.02 -25.78
CA ALA A 21 -5.57 15.43 -25.49
C ALA A 21 -5.45 14.12 -24.67
N VAL A 22 -4.49 13.24 -25.02
CA VAL A 22 -4.19 12.03 -24.24
C VAL A 22 -3.76 12.41 -22.83
N VAL A 23 -2.80 13.32 -22.68
CA VAL A 23 -2.30 13.77 -21.36
C VAL A 23 -3.42 14.38 -20.51
N GLY A 24 -4.24 15.26 -21.10
CA GLY A 24 -5.36 15.89 -20.41
C GLY A 24 -6.43 14.88 -19.97
N SER A 25 -6.80 13.94 -20.84
CA SER A 25 -7.81 12.93 -20.54
C SER A 25 -7.34 11.93 -19.48
N THR A 26 -6.10 11.46 -19.57
CA THR A 26 -5.46 10.59 -18.55
C THR A 26 -5.36 11.32 -17.21
N ARG A 27 -4.89 12.57 -17.18
CA ARG A 27 -4.82 13.36 -15.94
C ARG A 27 -6.19 13.52 -15.29
N LYS A 28 -7.23 13.82 -16.07
CA LYS A 28 -8.60 13.95 -15.56
C LYS A 28 -9.12 12.63 -14.98
N LEU A 29 -8.84 11.50 -15.63
CA LEU A 29 -9.22 10.17 -15.11
C LEU A 29 -8.46 9.85 -13.81
N LEU A 30 -7.14 10.02 -13.81
CA LEU A 30 -6.32 9.71 -12.64
C LEU A 30 -6.64 10.61 -11.45
N ALA A 31 -7.04 11.86 -11.67
CA ALA A 31 -7.47 12.79 -10.62
C ALA A 31 -8.93 12.58 -10.17
N SER A 32 -9.69 11.71 -10.84
CA SER A 32 -11.10 11.48 -10.49
C SER A 32 -11.26 10.57 -9.26
N HIS A 33 -12.36 10.74 -8.55
CA HIS A 33 -12.80 9.92 -7.44
C HIS A 33 -14.33 9.73 -7.54
N GLY A 34 -14.89 8.74 -6.84
CA GLY A 34 -16.31 8.44 -6.84
C GLY A 34 -16.66 7.03 -7.30
N ALA A 35 -17.96 6.73 -7.33
CA ALA A 35 -18.46 5.40 -7.67
C ALA A 35 -18.17 5.03 -9.12
N LEU A 36 -17.80 3.76 -9.33
CA LEU A 36 -17.62 3.19 -10.67
C LEU A 36 -18.99 2.83 -11.24
N ALA A 37 -19.53 3.68 -12.11
CA ALA A 37 -20.79 3.41 -12.79
C ALA A 37 -20.63 2.29 -13.84
N PHE A 38 -21.49 1.28 -13.78
CA PHE A 38 -21.59 0.25 -14.81
C PHE A 38 -22.21 0.81 -16.10
N GLY A 39 -21.88 0.19 -17.25
CA GLY A 39 -22.52 0.47 -18.54
C GLY A 39 -21.91 1.60 -19.38
N ASN A 40 -21.06 2.47 -18.82
CA ASN A 40 -20.42 3.56 -19.57
C ASN A 40 -18.98 3.22 -20.07
N GLY A 41 -18.55 1.97 -19.93
CA GLY A 41 -17.22 1.48 -20.33
C GLY A 41 -16.02 1.99 -19.50
N LEU A 42 -16.26 2.70 -18.39
CA LEU A 42 -15.19 3.19 -17.50
C LEU A 42 -14.39 2.05 -16.87
N ILE A 43 -15.08 1.04 -16.33
CA ILE A 43 -14.45 -0.12 -15.68
C ILE A 43 -13.52 -0.85 -16.67
N ALA A 44 -13.99 -1.11 -17.89
CA ALA A 44 -13.18 -1.74 -18.94
C ALA A 44 -11.94 -0.89 -19.28
N THR A 45 -12.06 0.44 -19.31
CA THR A 45 -10.94 1.36 -19.56
C THR A 45 -9.92 1.32 -18.43
N ILE A 46 -10.37 1.33 -17.17
CA ILE A 46 -9.50 1.25 -15.99
C ILE A 46 -8.77 -0.09 -15.96
N LEU A 47 -9.50 -1.20 -16.14
CA LEU A 47 -8.91 -2.54 -16.17
C LEU A 47 -7.89 -2.66 -17.29
N ALA A 48 -8.19 -2.17 -18.50
CA ALA A 48 -7.25 -2.18 -19.61
C ALA A 48 -5.98 -1.39 -19.28
N LEU A 49 -6.11 -0.17 -18.74
CA LEU A 49 -4.98 0.68 -18.38
C LEU A 49 -4.11 0.07 -17.28
N VAL A 50 -4.71 -0.40 -16.19
CA VAL A 50 -3.99 -0.98 -15.05
C VAL A 50 -3.30 -2.28 -15.45
N LEU A 51 -4.02 -3.23 -16.05
CA LEU A 51 -3.44 -4.53 -16.42
C LEU A 51 -2.34 -4.39 -17.47
N SER A 52 -2.49 -3.50 -18.46
CA SER A 52 -1.44 -3.28 -19.47
C SER A 52 -0.19 -2.63 -18.87
N PHE A 53 -0.36 -1.67 -17.96
CA PHE A 53 0.76 -1.04 -17.24
C PHE A 53 1.49 -2.04 -16.34
N LEU A 54 0.76 -2.81 -15.53
CA LEU A 54 1.35 -3.85 -14.66
C LEU A 54 2.01 -4.96 -15.48
N SER A 55 1.44 -5.33 -16.63
CA SER A 55 2.05 -6.30 -17.55
C SER A 55 3.38 -5.78 -18.11
N LEU A 56 3.44 -4.50 -18.50
CA LEU A 56 4.69 -3.87 -18.93
C LEU A 56 5.73 -3.87 -17.80
N LEU A 57 5.35 -3.49 -16.58
CA LEU A 57 6.25 -3.57 -15.42
C LEU A 57 6.72 -5.01 -15.15
N GLY A 58 5.83 -6.00 -15.24
CA GLY A 58 6.18 -7.41 -15.08
C GLY A 58 7.17 -7.91 -16.14
N VAL A 59 6.98 -7.53 -17.42
CA VAL A 59 7.95 -7.83 -18.48
C VAL A 59 9.31 -7.19 -18.18
N LEU A 60 9.33 -5.93 -17.76
CA LEU A 60 10.57 -5.24 -17.39
C LEU A 60 11.25 -5.90 -16.19
N ALA A 61 10.49 -6.32 -15.18
CA ALA A 61 11.00 -7.03 -14.01
C ALA A 61 11.66 -8.36 -14.40
N PHE A 62 11.09 -9.08 -15.36
CA PHE A 62 11.71 -10.30 -15.90
C PHE A 62 12.92 -10.04 -16.79
N HIS A 63 12.94 -8.92 -17.50
CA HIS A 63 14.05 -8.54 -18.37
C HIS A 63 15.25 -7.99 -17.61
N PHE A 64 15.01 -7.26 -16.52
CA PHE A 64 16.03 -6.65 -15.65
C PHE A 64 15.88 -7.11 -14.19
N PRO A 65 15.91 -8.42 -13.93
CA PRO A 65 15.53 -8.95 -12.63
C PRO A 65 16.50 -8.51 -11.52
N GLN A 66 17.75 -8.21 -11.86
CA GLN A 66 18.76 -7.70 -10.92
C GLN A 66 18.46 -6.32 -10.32
N TYR A 67 17.57 -5.54 -10.95
CA TYR A 67 17.24 -4.19 -10.50
C TYR A 67 15.78 -4.02 -10.08
N LEU A 68 14.90 -4.95 -10.48
CA LEU A 68 13.45 -4.78 -10.38
C LEU A 68 12.74 -5.89 -9.62
N THR A 69 13.45 -6.97 -9.28
CA THR A 69 12.89 -8.15 -8.64
C THR A 69 13.56 -8.38 -7.30
N THR A 70 12.77 -8.75 -6.30
CA THR A 70 13.18 -9.11 -4.95
C THR A 70 13.76 -10.53 -4.98
N PRO A 71 15.03 -10.74 -4.56
CA PRO A 71 15.69 -12.06 -4.65
C PRO A 71 14.91 -13.17 -3.95
N GLU A 72 14.32 -12.89 -2.78
CA GLU A 72 13.60 -13.87 -1.97
C GLU A 72 12.33 -14.38 -2.67
N LEU A 73 11.60 -13.50 -3.37
CA LEU A 73 10.34 -13.85 -4.03
C LEU A 73 10.54 -14.73 -5.27
N ARG A 74 11.70 -14.61 -5.93
CA ARG A 74 12.06 -15.42 -7.10
C ARG A 74 11.94 -16.92 -6.84
N HIS A 75 12.24 -17.34 -5.60
CA HIS A 75 12.19 -18.75 -5.21
C HIS A 75 10.80 -19.24 -4.81
N VAL A 76 9.82 -18.33 -4.67
CA VAL A 76 8.47 -18.63 -4.19
C VAL A 76 7.50 -18.93 -5.32
N TYR A 77 7.65 -18.29 -6.48
CA TYR A 77 6.73 -18.47 -7.61
C TYR A 77 7.38 -19.18 -8.80
N SER A 78 6.60 -20.01 -9.49
CA SER A 78 7.03 -20.64 -10.74
C SER A 78 7.06 -19.61 -11.88
N VAL A 79 8.19 -19.54 -12.59
CA VAL A 79 8.33 -18.70 -13.79
C VAL A 79 7.24 -19.03 -14.81
N ASP A 80 6.95 -20.31 -15.05
CA ASP A 80 5.93 -20.73 -16.01
C ASP A 80 4.53 -20.25 -15.64
N VAL A 81 4.17 -20.32 -14.36
CA VAL A 81 2.90 -19.78 -13.86
C VAL A 81 2.83 -18.29 -14.14
N MET A 82 3.90 -17.54 -13.84
CA MET A 82 3.92 -16.10 -14.06
C MET A 82 3.86 -15.74 -15.55
N ARG A 83 4.46 -16.54 -16.44
CA ARG A 83 4.31 -16.39 -17.90
C ARG A 83 2.86 -16.55 -18.35
N HIS A 84 2.14 -17.53 -17.80
CA HIS A 84 0.72 -17.73 -18.10
C HIS A 84 -0.15 -16.59 -17.60
N VAL A 85 0.12 -16.10 -16.38
CA VAL A 85 -0.57 -14.93 -15.80
C VAL A 85 -0.33 -13.70 -16.69
N LEU A 86 0.92 -13.43 -17.04
CA LEU A 86 1.32 -12.30 -17.87
C LEU A 86 0.70 -12.37 -19.28
N LEU A 87 0.70 -13.54 -19.91
CA LEU A 87 0.05 -13.74 -21.21
C LEU A 87 -1.45 -13.43 -21.13
N SER A 88 -2.11 -13.95 -20.10
CA SER A 88 -3.55 -13.75 -19.90
C SER A 88 -3.87 -12.28 -19.68
N ALA A 89 -3.08 -11.58 -18.86
CA ALA A 89 -3.23 -10.15 -18.60
C ALA A 89 -3.04 -9.30 -19.87
N LEU A 90 -2.04 -9.63 -20.71
CA LEU A 90 -1.81 -8.95 -21.99
C LEU A 90 -2.97 -9.15 -22.98
N ILE A 91 -3.50 -10.38 -23.08
CA ILE A 91 -4.65 -10.68 -23.96
C ILE A 91 -5.90 -9.93 -23.49
N VAL A 92 -6.22 -9.99 -22.19
CA VAL A 92 -7.41 -9.33 -21.62
C VAL A 92 -7.29 -7.82 -21.77
N SER A 93 -6.17 -7.22 -21.36
CA SER A 93 -5.98 -5.77 -21.45
C SER A 93 -5.96 -5.26 -22.88
N GLY A 94 -5.29 -5.96 -23.80
CA GLY A 94 -5.27 -5.64 -25.22
C GLY A 94 -6.65 -5.73 -25.87
N GLY A 95 -7.41 -6.78 -25.54
CA GLY A 95 -8.78 -6.97 -26.02
C GLY A 95 -9.74 -5.88 -25.53
N LEU A 96 -9.69 -5.55 -24.23
CA LEU A 96 -10.51 -4.48 -23.64
C LEU A 96 -10.16 -3.10 -24.22
N ALA A 97 -8.86 -2.81 -24.37
CA ALA A 97 -8.38 -1.56 -24.94
C ALA A 97 -8.83 -1.41 -26.41
N LEU A 98 -8.56 -2.41 -27.25
CA LEU A 98 -8.92 -2.39 -28.66
C LEU A 98 -10.44 -2.32 -28.84
N GLY A 99 -11.20 -3.14 -28.11
CA GLY A 99 -12.65 -3.10 -28.11
C GLY A 99 -13.19 -1.72 -27.75
N SER A 100 -12.68 -1.10 -26.68
CA SER A 100 -13.09 0.24 -26.27
C SER A 100 -12.76 1.32 -27.31
N ILE A 101 -11.63 1.20 -28.01
CA ILE A 101 -11.25 2.10 -29.12
C ILE A 101 -12.26 2.00 -30.27
N VAL A 102 -12.60 0.77 -30.68
CA VAL A 102 -13.54 0.48 -31.78
C VAL A 102 -14.91 1.08 -31.50
N VAL A 103 -15.45 0.90 -30.30
CA VAL A 103 -16.77 1.45 -29.91
C VAL A 103 -16.70 2.95 -29.54
N GLY A 104 -15.53 3.58 -29.65
CA GLY A 104 -15.38 5.02 -29.39
C GLY A 104 -15.37 5.44 -27.92
N ASN A 105 -15.23 4.49 -27.00
CA ASN A 105 -15.19 4.75 -25.58
C ASN A 105 -13.79 5.23 -25.15
N ARG A 106 -13.67 6.51 -24.74
CA ARG A 106 -12.44 7.10 -24.16
C ARG A 106 -11.18 6.72 -24.95
N ARG A 107 -11.24 6.90 -26.28
CA ARG A 107 -10.25 6.39 -27.25
C ARG A 107 -8.80 6.70 -26.86
N HIS A 108 -8.52 7.90 -26.38
CA HIS A 108 -7.17 8.33 -26.01
C HIS A 108 -6.55 7.50 -24.88
N ILE A 109 -7.32 7.17 -23.83
CA ILE A 109 -6.84 6.41 -22.67
C ILE A 109 -6.66 4.94 -23.06
N ASN A 110 -7.61 4.39 -23.80
CA ASN A 110 -7.50 3.02 -24.30
C ASN A 110 -6.38 2.86 -25.35
N ALA A 111 -6.08 3.90 -26.13
CA ALA A 111 -4.90 3.92 -27.01
C ALA A 111 -3.60 3.88 -26.20
N LEU A 112 -3.50 4.63 -25.11
CA LEU A 112 -2.35 4.56 -24.20
C LEU A 112 -2.20 3.16 -23.58
N ALA A 113 -3.31 2.55 -23.11
CA ALA A 113 -3.30 1.19 -22.60
C ALA A 113 -2.82 0.19 -23.66
N PHE A 114 -3.30 0.32 -24.90
CA PHE A 114 -2.86 -0.54 -26.00
C PHE A 114 -1.37 -0.33 -26.35
N MET A 115 -0.86 0.90 -26.23
CA MET A 115 0.58 1.19 -26.39
C MET A 115 1.43 0.48 -25.32
N PHE A 116 0.96 0.39 -24.07
CA PHE A 116 1.65 -0.41 -23.05
C PHE A 116 1.67 -1.89 -23.40
N VAL A 117 0.58 -2.45 -23.95
CA VAL A 117 0.55 -3.84 -24.44
C VAL A 117 1.57 -4.05 -25.57
N ILE A 118 1.61 -3.15 -26.55
CA ILE A 118 2.59 -3.20 -27.66
C ILE A 118 4.02 -3.16 -27.11
N ALA A 119 4.31 -2.24 -26.20
CA ALA A 119 5.63 -2.13 -25.57
C ALA A 119 5.99 -3.42 -24.82
N ALA A 120 5.08 -3.96 -24.01
CA ALA A 120 5.29 -5.19 -23.26
C ALA A 120 5.60 -6.37 -24.19
N VAL A 121 4.86 -6.51 -25.30
CA VAL A 121 5.12 -7.55 -26.31
C VAL A 121 6.47 -7.33 -27.01
N ALA A 122 6.82 -6.07 -27.32
CA ALA A 122 8.10 -5.74 -27.95
C ALA A 122 9.31 -6.09 -27.06
N PHE A 123 9.17 -5.98 -25.74
CA PHE A 123 10.17 -6.42 -24.76
C PHE A 123 10.16 -7.93 -24.48
N GLY A 124 9.42 -8.72 -25.27
CA GLY A 124 9.38 -10.18 -25.20
C GLY A 124 8.10 -10.77 -24.60
N GLY A 125 7.21 -9.92 -24.05
CA GLY A 125 5.92 -10.32 -23.51
C GLY A 125 6.04 -11.46 -22.49
N SER A 126 5.13 -12.43 -22.56
CA SER A 126 5.15 -13.61 -21.69
C SER A 126 6.33 -14.56 -21.94
N ARG A 127 7.12 -14.36 -23.00
CA ARG A 127 8.28 -15.20 -23.36
C ARG A 127 9.62 -14.52 -23.10
N VAL A 128 9.64 -13.38 -22.42
CA VAL A 128 10.86 -12.67 -22.05
C VAL A 128 11.83 -13.61 -21.30
N PRO A 129 13.12 -13.70 -21.68
CA PRO A 129 14.10 -14.50 -20.95
C PRO A 129 14.25 -13.99 -19.51
N VAL A 130 14.37 -14.89 -18.53
CA VAL A 130 14.62 -14.54 -17.13
C VAL A 130 16.05 -14.93 -16.78
N GLY A 131 16.91 -13.95 -16.51
CA GLY A 131 18.30 -14.17 -16.13
C GLY A 131 18.48 -14.41 -14.63
N ASP A 132 19.52 -15.14 -14.22
CA ASP A 132 19.98 -15.23 -12.82
C ASP A 132 20.96 -14.10 -12.50
N PHE A 133 20.95 -13.64 -11.25
CA PHE A 133 21.86 -12.61 -10.75
C PHE A 133 22.09 -12.84 -9.24
N PRO A 134 23.16 -12.27 -8.64
CA PRO A 134 23.46 -12.49 -7.22
C PRO A 134 22.47 -11.80 -6.27
N ASP A 135 22.09 -12.49 -5.20
CA ASP A 135 21.06 -12.06 -4.23
C ASP A 135 21.37 -10.74 -3.48
N HIS A 136 22.62 -10.28 -3.49
CA HIS A 136 23.09 -9.08 -2.78
C HIS A 136 23.09 -7.81 -3.65
N THR A 137 22.45 -7.85 -4.82
CA THR A 137 22.34 -6.70 -5.71
C THR A 137 21.23 -5.76 -5.21
N PRO A 138 21.47 -4.44 -5.07
CA PRO A 138 20.41 -3.49 -4.76
C PRO A 138 19.30 -3.53 -5.81
N TYR A 139 18.05 -3.65 -5.35
CA TYR A 139 16.87 -3.77 -6.20
C TYR A 139 15.82 -2.71 -5.85
N MET A 140 14.99 -2.37 -6.84
CA MET A 140 13.72 -1.68 -6.68
C MET A 140 12.63 -2.75 -6.61
N GLY A 141 11.77 -2.73 -5.59
CA GLY A 141 10.76 -3.76 -5.35
C GLY A 141 9.56 -3.67 -6.31
N ALA A 142 9.79 -3.72 -7.62
CA ALA A 142 8.71 -3.60 -8.61
C ALA A 142 7.83 -4.86 -8.64
N ASP A 143 8.43 -6.04 -8.50
CA ASP A 143 7.70 -7.30 -8.32
C ASP A 143 6.87 -7.30 -7.04
N TRP A 144 7.45 -6.85 -5.93
CA TRP A 144 6.77 -6.70 -4.64
C TRP A 144 5.62 -5.71 -4.73
N PHE A 145 5.82 -4.56 -5.40
CA PHE A 145 4.76 -3.60 -5.68
C PHE A 145 3.59 -4.24 -6.45
N ILE A 146 3.87 -5.00 -7.52
CA ILE A 146 2.81 -5.65 -8.32
C ILE A 146 2.05 -6.67 -7.47
N LEU A 147 2.78 -7.53 -6.76
CA LEU A 147 2.19 -8.60 -5.96
C LEU A 147 1.37 -8.06 -4.79
N ASP A 148 1.90 -7.09 -4.04
CA ASP A 148 1.16 -6.48 -2.94
C ASP A 148 -0.02 -5.65 -3.44
N LEU A 149 0.14 -4.85 -4.50
CA LEU A 149 -0.97 -4.09 -5.07
C LEU A 149 -2.12 -5.01 -5.49
N LEU A 150 -1.84 -6.08 -6.24
CA LEU A 150 -2.86 -7.01 -6.70
C LEU A 150 -3.44 -7.84 -5.54
N GLY A 151 -2.59 -8.33 -4.65
CA GLY A 151 -2.97 -9.13 -3.49
C GLY A 151 -3.85 -8.33 -2.52
N SER A 152 -3.37 -7.18 -2.07
CA SER A 152 -4.08 -6.29 -1.16
C SER A 152 -5.35 -5.72 -1.78
N THR A 153 -5.33 -5.29 -3.05
CA THR A 153 -6.57 -4.86 -3.73
C THR A 153 -7.57 -6.01 -3.79
N THR A 154 -7.16 -7.23 -4.16
CA THR A 154 -8.07 -8.37 -4.26
C THR A 154 -8.66 -8.72 -2.91
N ILE A 155 -7.82 -8.87 -1.88
CA ILE A 155 -8.28 -9.30 -0.55
C ILE A 155 -9.12 -8.21 0.11
N PHE A 156 -8.59 -6.99 0.21
CA PHE A 156 -9.21 -5.98 1.05
C PHE A 156 -10.36 -5.25 0.36
N VAL A 157 -10.34 -5.01 -0.95
CA VAL A 157 -11.54 -4.49 -1.62
C VAL A 157 -12.69 -5.49 -1.53
N LEU A 158 -12.42 -6.80 -1.62
CA LEU A 158 -13.46 -7.81 -1.39
C LEU A 158 -13.98 -7.75 0.05
N LEU A 159 -13.09 -7.71 1.05
CA LEU A 159 -13.50 -7.60 2.46
C LEU A 159 -14.32 -6.34 2.74
N GLU A 160 -13.92 -5.19 2.21
CA GLU A 160 -14.63 -3.91 2.34
C GLU A 160 -15.99 -3.90 1.64
N LYS A 161 -16.21 -4.77 0.65
CA LYS A 161 -17.52 -4.88 -0.03
C LYS A 161 -18.41 -5.96 0.56
N VAL A 162 -17.84 -7.01 1.15
CA VAL A 162 -18.60 -8.07 1.83
C VAL A 162 -18.99 -7.65 3.25
N PHE A 163 -18.09 -6.98 3.98
CA PHE A 163 -18.29 -6.53 5.36
C PHE A 163 -18.08 -5.02 5.52
N PRO A 164 -18.77 -4.17 4.73
CA PRO A 164 -18.54 -2.73 4.72
C PRO A 164 -18.89 -2.09 6.07
N LEU A 165 -18.00 -1.22 6.56
CA LEU A 165 -18.36 -0.20 7.54
C LEU A 165 -19.23 0.88 6.87
N HIS A 166 -18.67 1.57 5.86
CA HIS A 166 -19.38 2.55 5.03
C HIS A 166 -19.73 1.96 3.66
N ARG A 167 -21.00 1.56 3.47
CA ARG A 167 -21.49 0.92 2.22
C ARG A 167 -21.35 1.80 0.98
N GLU A 168 -21.62 3.09 1.15
CA GLU A 168 -21.62 4.07 0.05
C GLU A 168 -20.21 4.55 -0.32
N GLN A 169 -19.17 4.17 0.43
CA GLN A 169 -17.80 4.58 0.14
C GLN A 169 -17.32 3.95 -1.19
N PRO A 170 -16.93 4.76 -2.18
CA PRO A 170 -16.40 4.24 -3.44
C PRO A 170 -15.00 3.66 -3.26
N VAL A 171 -14.60 2.74 -4.16
CA VAL A 171 -13.25 2.17 -4.18
C VAL A 171 -12.19 3.26 -4.41
N PHE A 172 -12.48 4.19 -5.32
CA PHE A 172 -11.66 5.38 -5.54
C PHE A 172 -12.25 6.54 -4.73
N ARG A 173 -12.03 6.54 -3.42
CA ARG A 173 -12.45 7.62 -2.51
C ARG A 173 -11.64 8.90 -2.71
N ALA A 174 -12.06 9.99 -2.07
CA ALA A 174 -11.26 11.21 -2.09
C ALA A 174 -9.82 10.93 -1.62
N GLU A 175 -8.85 11.58 -2.28
CA GLU A 175 -7.40 11.48 -1.99
C GLU A 175 -6.75 10.10 -2.20
N TRP A 176 -7.45 9.11 -2.80
CA TRP A 176 -6.86 7.78 -3.07
C TRP A 176 -5.55 7.85 -3.86
N GLN A 177 -5.37 8.88 -4.69
CA GLN A 177 -4.15 9.10 -5.46
C GLN A 177 -2.96 9.41 -4.57
N THR A 178 -3.16 10.22 -3.51
CA THR A 178 -2.10 10.54 -2.55
C THR A 178 -1.64 9.26 -1.89
N ASP A 179 -2.57 8.44 -1.44
CA ASP A 179 -2.29 7.16 -0.77
C ASP A 179 -1.62 6.18 -1.74
N MET A 180 -2.08 6.10 -2.99
CA MET A 180 -1.44 5.28 -4.03
C MET A 180 0.00 5.71 -4.33
N VAL A 181 0.30 7.01 -4.32
CA VAL A 181 1.67 7.50 -4.50
C VAL A 181 2.55 7.10 -3.33
N HIS A 182 2.06 7.24 -2.09
CA HIS A 182 2.79 6.75 -0.91
C HIS A 182 3.02 5.23 -0.99
N PHE A 183 1.98 4.47 -1.26
CA PHE A 183 2.06 3.02 -1.45
C PHE A 183 3.12 2.66 -2.49
N ALA A 184 3.08 3.26 -3.68
CA ALA A 184 4.05 3.01 -4.73
C ALA A 184 5.48 3.37 -4.30
N VAL A 185 5.70 4.57 -3.74
CA VAL A 185 7.03 5.01 -3.32
C VAL A 185 7.58 4.09 -2.23
N ASN A 186 6.79 3.75 -1.21
CA ASN A 186 7.19 2.86 -0.12
C ASN A 186 7.66 1.48 -0.63
N HIS A 187 7.02 0.98 -1.69
CA HIS A 187 7.41 -0.28 -2.33
C HIS A 187 8.66 -0.14 -3.21
N PHE A 188 8.76 0.92 -4.01
CA PHE A 188 9.93 1.10 -4.89
C PHE A 188 11.21 1.36 -4.10
N ILE A 189 11.14 1.98 -2.91
CA ILE A 189 12.31 2.20 -2.04
C ILE A 189 12.62 1.03 -1.12
N ILE A 190 11.86 -0.07 -1.15
CA ILE A 190 11.93 -1.13 -0.13
C ILE A 190 13.33 -1.71 0.03
N GLY A 191 14.04 -1.99 -1.08
CA GLY A 191 15.39 -2.55 -1.03
C GLY A 191 16.39 -1.60 -0.36
N LEU A 192 16.34 -0.30 -0.70
CA LEU A 192 17.17 0.72 -0.05
C LEU A 192 16.80 0.90 1.43
N ALA A 193 15.51 0.92 1.74
CA ALA A 193 15.01 1.05 3.10
C ALA A 193 15.48 -0.14 3.97
N LEU A 194 15.38 -1.37 3.47
CA LEU A 194 15.85 -2.57 4.17
C LEU A 194 17.36 -2.57 4.40
N LEU A 195 18.15 -2.09 3.43
CA LEU A 195 19.59 -1.92 3.60
C LEU A 195 19.92 -0.94 4.73
N ILE A 196 19.24 0.22 4.74
CA ILE A 196 19.41 1.23 5.80
C ILE A 196 18.98 0.65 7.16
N VAL A 197 17.81 0.02 7.23
CA VAL A 197 17.28 -0.60 8.46
C VAL A 197 18.26 -1.65 8.99
N ASN A 198 18.74 -2.55 8.14
CA ASN A 198 19.68 -3.60 8.53
C ASN A 198 20.99 -3.00 9.10
N PHE A 199 21.56 -2.01 8.41
CA PHE A 199 22.75 -1.30 8.88
C PHE A 199 22.51 -0.64 10.25
N MET A 200 21.38 0.05 10.41
CA MET A 200 21.04 0.74 11.65
C MET A 200 20.79 -0.22 12.82
N ILE A 201 20.13 -1.35 12.58
CA ILE A 201 19.92 -2.39 13.58
C ILE A 201 21.26 -2.93 14.10
N HIS A 202 22.17 -3.33 13.20
CA HIS A 202 23.48 -3.84 13.62
C HIS A 202 24.28 -2.78 14.38
N ARG A 203 24.19 -1.51 13.97
CA ARG A 203 24.90 -0.41 14.62
C ARG A 203 24.34 -0.08 16.00
N ALA A 204 23.02 -0.03 16.15
CA ALA A 204 22.34 0.44 17.35
C ALA A 204 22.03 -0.69 18.36
N PHE A 205 21.86 -1.93 17.90
CA PHE A 205 21.45 -3.07 18.72
C PHE A 205 22.50 -4.20 18.77
N GLY A 206 23.50 -4.20 17.89
CA GLY A 206 24.52 -5.26 17.82
C GLY A 206 25.29 -5.48 19.12
N TRP A 207 25.45 -4.45 19.94
CA TRP A 207 26.11 -4.55 21.25
C TRP A 207 25.31 -5.32 22.31
N MET A 208 24.00 -5.53 22.09
CA MET A 208 23.14 -6.31 22.99
C MET A 208 23.09 -7.80 22.64
N VAL A 209 23.65 -8.19 21.48
CA VAL A 209 23.60 -9.57 21.00
C VAL A 209 24.39 -10.49 21.93
N ASN A 210 23.72 -11.54 22.42
CA ASN A 210 24.33 -12.59 23.21
C ASN A 210 23.97 -13.96 22.64
N ALA A 211 24.96 -14.67 22.09
CA ALA A 211 24.74 -15.94 21.40
C ALA A 211 24.08 -17.02 22.28
N GLY A 212 24.44 -17.09 23.57
CA GLY A 212 23.85 -18.06 24.50
C GLY A 212 22.37 -17.77 24.76
N PHE A 213 22.02 -16.50 24.95
CA PHE A 213 20.63 -16.07 25.13
C PHE A 213 19.80 -16.29 23.87
N GLN A 214 20.32 -15.91 22.69
CA GLN A 214 19.63 -16.12 21.42
C GLN A 214 19.36 -17.61 21.17
N HIS A 215 20.32 -18.49 21.49
CA HIS A 215 20.12 -19.93 21.39
C HIS A 215 18.94 -20.41 22.24
N VAL A 216 18.80 -19.92 23.48
CA VAL A 216 17.65 -20.25 24.36
C VAL A 216 16.33 -19.78 23.74
N VAL A 217 16.27 -18.55 23.23
CA VAL A 217 15.08 -18.02 22.56
C VAL A 217 14.71 -18.86 21.33
N GLN A 218 15.70 -19.34 20.58
CA GLN A 218 15.51 -20.19 19.41
C GLN A 218 15.02 -21.61 19.74
N GLN A 219 15.17 -22.08 20.99
CA GLN A 219 14.61 -23.36 21.43
C GLN A 219 13.11 -23.30 21.77
N ILE A 220 12.50 -22.12 21.80
CA ILE A 220 11.06 -21.97 22.03
C ILE A 220 10.32 -22.54 20.80
N ALA A 221 9.28 -23.35 21.04
CA ALA A 221 8.46 -23.88 19.96
C ALA A 221 7.83 -22.76 19.10
N PHE A 222 7.60 -23.03 17.82
CA PHE A 222 7.22 -22.02 16.83
C PHE A 222 6.05 -21.10 17.25
N VAL A 223 4.91 -21.65 17.67
CA VAL A 223 3.72 -20.86 18.01
C VAL A 223 3.94 -19.93 19.21
N PRO A 224 4.39 -20.40 20.39
CA PRO A 224 4.68 -19.49 21.51
C PRO A 224 5.82 -18.52 21.19
N GLN A 225 6.80 -18.92 20.37
CA GLN A 225 7.86 -18.02 19.92
C GLN A 225 7.31 -16.90 19.02
N LEU A 226 6.36 -17.21 18.14
CA LEU A 226 5.67 -16.22 17.30
C LEU A 226 4.83 -15.25 18.12
N LEU A 227 4.05 -15.73 19.08
CA LEU A 227 3.27 -14.86 19.97
C LEU A 227 4.18 -13.95 20.81
N LEU A 228 5.31 -14.47 21.29
CA LEU A 228 6.32 -13.67 22.00
C LEU A 228 6.98 -12.65 21.05
N CYS A 229 7.30 -13.03 19.83
CA CYS A 229 7.83 -12.14 18.79
C CYS A 229 6.87 -10.98 18.53
N MET A 230 5.58 -11.28 18.30
CA MET A 230 4.54 -10.27 18.13
C MET A 230 4.44 -9.36 19.35
N LEU A 231 4.48 -9.91 20.56
CA LEU A 231 4.37 -9.11 21.79
C LEU A 231 5.56 -8.15 21.96
N VAL A 232 6.78 -8.63 21.72
CA VAL A 232 7.98 -7.78 21.80
C VAL A 232 7.92 -6.68 20.74
N ALA A 233 7.55 -7.04 19.51
CA ALA A 233 7.41 -6.11 18.41
C ALA A 233 6.37 -5.02 18.73
N ASP A 234 5.22 -5.43 19.27
CA ASP A 234 4.12 -4.52 19.61
C ASP A 234 4.44 -3.61 20.79
N LEU A 235 5.22 -4.08 21.77
CA LEU A 235 5.69 -3.22 22.87
C LEU A 235 6.69 -2.15 22.37
N ALA A 236 7.56 -2.52 21.42
CA ALA A 236 8.48 -1.57 20.79
C ALA A 236 7.72 -0.57 19.91
N GLU A 237 6.76 -1.05 19.13
CA GLU A 237 5.87 -0.23 18.30
C GLU A 237 5.05 0.71 19.18
N TYR A 238 4.38 0.20 20.21
CA TYR A 238 3.60 0.99 21.16
C TYR A 238 4.43 2.14 21.75
N ALA A 239 5.66 1.89 22.17
CA ALA A 239 6.54 2.92 22.73
C ALA A 239 6.92 3.98 21.69
N ALA A 240 7.27 3.57 20.46
CA ALA A 240 7.59 4.49 19.38
C ALA A 240 6.37 5.32 18.96
N HIS A 241 5.24 4.65 18.79
CA HIS A 241 3.98 5.23 18.35
C HIS A 241 3.44 6.22 19.37
N ARG A 242 3.47 5.88 20.65
CA ARG A 242 3.16 6.82 21.72
C ARG A 242 4.09 8.03 21.69
N ALA A 243 5.40 7.83 21.48
CA ALA A 243 6.33 8.96 21.35
C ALA A 243 6.02 9.83 20.12
N TYR A 244 5.54 9.24 19.03
CA TYR A 244 5.09 9.98 17.84
C TYR A 244 3.92 10.89 18.14
N HIS A 245 3.00 10.51 19.03
CA HIS A 245 1.89 11.36 19.44
C HIS A 245 2.29 12.39 20.49
N GLU A 246 3.03 11.97 21.52
CA GLU A 246 3.26 12.77 22.73
C GLU A 246 4.44 13.73 22.60
N VAL A 247 5.33 13.55 21.62
CA VAL A 247 6.46 14.47 21.35
C VAL A 247 6.13 15.35 20.14
N PRO A 248 5.93 16.67 20.32
CA PRO A 248 5.47 17.56 19.24
C PRO A 248 6.33 17.54 17.98
N PHE A 249 7.65 17.32 18.11
CA PHE A 249 8.53 17.20 16.96
C PHE A 249 8.26 15.92 16.14
N LEU A 250 8.08 14.78 16.82
CA LEU A 250 7.82 13.50 16.17
C LEU A 250 6.41 13.46 15.57
N TRP A 251 5.44 14.08 16.24
CA TRP A 251 4.08 14.23 15.73
C TRP A 251 4.03 14.86 14.35
N ARG A 252 4.94 15.79 14.02
CA ARG A 252 4.96 16.40 12.68
C ARG A 252 5.15 15.38 11.55
N PHE A 253 5.90 14.32 11.80
CA PHE A 253 6.08 13.20 10.86
C PHE A 253 4.83 12.35 10.81
N HIS A 254 4.32 12.00 11.98
CA HIS A 254 3.20 11.09 12.14
C HIS A 254 1.84 11.70 11.77
N ALA A 255 1.72 13.02 11.84
CA ALA A 255 0.58 13.79 11.34
C ALA A 255 0.36 13.56 9.84
N VAL A 256 1.39 13.21 9.06
CA VAL A 256 1.22 12.78 7.66
C VAL A 256 0.33 11.55 7.60
N HIS A 257 0.56 10.57 8.46
CA HIS A 257 -0.25 9.37 8.58
C HIS A 257 -1.66 9.70 9.07
N HIS A 258 -1.79 10.50 10.13
CA HIS A 258 -3.11 10.91 10.63
C HIS A 258 -3.88 11.88 9.73
N SER A 259 -3.28 12.43 8.67
CA SER A 259 -3.98 13.36 7.77
C SER A 259 -5.07 12.71 6.91
N VAL A 260 -5.19 11.38 6.92
CA VAL A 260 -6.23 10.68 6.16
C VAL A 260 -7.63 10.94 6.75
N LYS A 261 -8.56 11.38 5.90
CA LYS A 261 -9.92 11.79 6.28
C LYS A 261 -10.98 10.69 6.09
N SER A 262 -10.57 9.58 5.50
CA SER A 262 -11.45 8.47 5.12
C SER A 262 -10.65 7.19 5.10
N MET A 263 -11.07 6.20 5.88
CA MET A 263 -10.35 4.95 6.06
C MET A 263 -10.71 3.93 4.98
N ASP A 264 -9.69 3.28 4.44
CA ASP A 264 -9.76 2.06 3.62
C ASP A 264 -8.40 1.35 3.68
N TRP A 265 -8.30 0.22 3.00
CA TRP A 265 -7.07 -0.58 2.93
C TRP A 265 -5.84 0.20 2.44
N LEU A 266 -6.04 1.26 1.65
CA LEU A 266 -4.93 2.06 1.12
C LEU A 266 -4.51 3.17 2.09
N ALA A 267 -5.39 3.61 3.01
CA ALA A 267 -5.15 4.69 3.96
C ALA A 267 -3.85 4.49 4.75
N GLY A 268 -3.58 3.26 5.21
CA GLY A 268 -2.40 2.94 6.01
C GLY A 268 -1.07 3.17 5.30
N SER A 269 -1.06 3.27 3.98
CA SER A 269 0.16 3.52 3.20
C SER A 269 0.66 4.97 3.32
N ARG A 270 -0.20 5.93 3.67
CA ARG A 270 0.14 7.35 3.83
C ARG A 270 1.07 7.50 5.03
N GLN A 271 2.37 7.60 4.78
CA GLN A 271 3.39 7.65 5.85
C GLN A 271 4.61 8.48 5.44
N HIS A 272 5.31 9.05 6.41
CA HIS A 272 6.57 9.72 6.15
C HIS A 272 7.72 8.70 6.01
N ILE A 273 8.61 8.85 5.02
CA ILE A 273 9.69 7.86 4.76
C ILE A 273 10.63 7.70 5.97
N PHE A 274 10.98 8.80 6.62
CA PHE A 274 11.81 8.75 7.83
C PHE A 274 11.15 7.93 8.95
N GLU A 275 9.85 8.12 9.17
CA GLU A 275 9.10 7.36 10.15
C GLU A 275 9.05 5.88 9.77
N LEU A 276 8.77 5.56 8.51
CA LEU A 276 8.81 4.19 8.00
C LEU A 276 10.13 3.48 8.33
N ILE A 277 11.27 4.15 8.17
CA ILE A 277 12.60 3.59 8.48
C ILE A 277 12.81 3.51 9.99
N ALA A 278 12.51 4.58 10.73
CA ALA A 278 12.71 4.67 12.17
C ALA A 278 11.90 3.61 12.92
N THR A 279 10.61 3.48 12.60
CA THR A 279 9.70 2.48 13.17
C THR A 279 10.24 1.07 12.94
N ARG A 280 10.66 0.74 11.71
CA ARG A 280 11.25 -0.59 11.42
C ARG A 280 12.52 -0.87 12.21
N VAL A 281 13.40 0.11 12.40
CA VAL A 281 14.60 -0.06 13.23
C VAL A 281 14.22 -0.31 14.69
N VAL A 282 13.27 0.44 15.24
CA VAL A 282 12.84 0.31 16.64
C VAL A 282 12.12 -1.02 16.88
N VAL A 283 11.30 -1.50 15.94
CA VAL A 283 10.59 -2.78 16.07
C VAL A 283 11.51 -3.98 15.84
N LEU A 284 12.29 -3.99 14.77
CA LEU A 284 13.13 -5.13 14.41
C LEU A 284 14.42 -5.22 15.24
N GLY A 285 14.90 -4.10 15.80
CA GLY A 285 16.11 -4.05 16.63
C GLY A 285 16.07 -4.98 17.85
N PRO A 286 15.03 -4.89 18.71
CA PRO A 286 14.82 -5.82 19.82
C PRO A 286 14.66 -7.26 19.36
N LEU A 287 13.94 -7.52 18.26
CA LEU A 287 13.78 -8.88 17.74
C LEU A 287 15.12 -9.48 17.30
N PHE A 288 15.96 -8.69 16.65
CA PHE A 288 17.33 -9.03 16.29
C PHE A 288 18.20 -9.29 17.52
N ALA A 289 18.14 -8.41 18.53
CA ALA A 289 18.93 -8.56 19.76
C ALA A 289 18.56 -9.85 20.52
N LEU A 290 17.26 -10.15 20.63
CA LEU A 290 16.75 -11.36 21.30
C LEU A 290 16.96 -12.64 20.47
N GLY A 291 17.17 -12.52 19.15
CA GLY A 291 17.55 -13.62 18.28
C GLY A 291 16.42 -14.58 17.94
N PHE A 292 15.21 -14.07 17.71
CA PHE A 292 14.09 -14.88 17.22
C PHE A 292 14.46 -15.68 15.96
N ASP A 293 13.91 -16.88 15.84
CA ASP A 293 14.15 -17.73 14.68
C ASP A 293 13.71 -17.06 13.39
N LYS A 294 14.45 -17.30 12.29
CA LYS A 294 14.16 -16.70 10.99
C LYS A 294 12.74 -17.02 10.52
N ALA A 295 12.28 -18.27 10.66
CA ALA A 295 10.96 -18.67 10.22
C ALA A 295 9.85 -17.96 11.02
N VAL A 296 10.11 -17.64 12.30
CA VAL A 296 9.19 -16.84 13.12
C VAL A 296 9.16 -15.38 12.68
N ILE A 297 10.32 -14.78 12.37
CA ILE A 297 10.38 -13.42 11.83
C ILE A 297 9.66 -13.33 10.48
N ASP A 298 9.89 -14.29 9.59
CA ASP A 298 9.22 -14.35 8.28
C ASP A 298 7.68 -14.45 8.46
N ALA A 299 7.22 -15.30 9.38
CA ALA A 299 5.79 -15.41 9.71
C ALA A 299 5.22 -14.13 10.33
N TYR A 300 5.99 -13.49 11.23
CA TYR A 300 5.62 -12.20 11.82
C TYR A 300 5.44 -11.12 10.74
N ILE A 301 6.35 -11.02 9.77
CA ILE A 301 6.28 -10.06 8.66
C ILE A 301 4.98 -10.23 7.86
N ILE A 302 4.55 -11.48 7.63
CA ILE A 302 3.26 -11.77 6.96
C ILE A 302 2.08 -11.30 7.83
N VAL A 303 2.11 -11.60 9.13
CA VAL A 303 1.04 -11.22 10.07
C VAL A 303 0.91 -9.70 10.17
N VAL A 304 2.03 -8.98 10.37
CA VAL A 304 2.02 -7.51 10.48
C VAL A 304 1.67 -6.86 9.16
N GLY A 305 2.10 -7.40 8.01
CA GLY A 305 1.72 -6.91 6.69
C GLY A 305 0.20 -6.96 6.48
N PHE A 306 -0.43 -8.08 6.86
CA PHE A 306 -1.88 -8.21 6.79
C PHE A 306 -2.58 -7.29 7.81
N GLN A 307 -2.17 -7.29 9.08
CA GLN A 307 -2.83 -6.52 10.13
C GLN A 307 -2.71 -5.01 9.91
N ALA A 308 -1.55 -4.52 9.45
CA ALA A 308 -1.35 -3.11 9.15
C ALA A 308 -2.36 -2.59 8.12
N VAL A 309 -2.63 -3.35 7.05
CA VAL A 309 -3.63 -2.98 6.04
C VAL A 309 -5.05 -3.17 6.58
N PHE A 310 -5.30 -4.30 7.24
CA PHE A 310 -6.61 -4.65 7.74
C PHE A 310 -7.15 -3.68 8.79
N ASN A 311 -6.30 -3.17 9.68
CA ASN A 311 -6.68 -2.23 10.74
C ASN A 311 -7.18 -0.88 10.20
N HIS A 312 -6.83 -0.51 8.97
CA HIS A 312 -7.32 0.71 8.31
C HIS A 312 -8.50 0.45 7.37
N ALA A 313 -8.80 -0.83 7.08
CA ALA A 313 -9.79 -1.17 6.07
C ALA A 313 -11.19 -0.69 6.47
N ASN A 314 -12.01 -0.35 5.47
CA ASN A 314 -13.42 0.02 5.64
C ASN A 314 -14.29 -1.22 5.98
N VAL A 315 -13.94 -1.92 7.06
CA VAL A 315 -14.47 -3.23 7.43
C VAL A 315 -15.07 -3.16 8.83
N SER A 316 -16.30 -3.65 8.97
CA SER A 316 -16.98 -3.80 10.26
C SER A 316 -17.31 -5.27 10.53
N LEU A 317 -16.67 -5.84 11.55
CA LEU A 317 -16.87 -7.23 11.97
C LEU A 317 -17.27 -7.32 13.46
N PRO A 318 -18.06 -8.32 13.86
CA PRO A 318 -18.49 -8.50 15.24
C PRO A 318 -17.42 -9.25 16.08
N TRP A 319 -16.35 -8.56 16.46
CA TRP A 319 -15.19 -9.15 17.19
C TRP A 319 -15.48 -9.77 18.56
N GLY A 320 -16.65 -9.48 19.16
CA GLY A 320 -16.98 -9.99 20.48
C GLY A 320 -15.91 -9.63 21.53
N PRO A 321 -15.50 -10.57 22.39
CA PRO A 321 -14.43 -10.36 23.37
C PRO A 321 -13.01 -10.20 22.78
N LEU A 322 -12.77 -10.67 21.55
CA LEU A 322 -11.42 -10.63 20.95
C LEU A 322 -10.91 -9.20 20.74
N ARG A 323 -11.81 -8.21 20.67
CA ARG A 323 -11.45 -6.78 20.58
C ARG A 323 -10.60 -6.26 21.74
N TYR A 324 -10.62 -6.95 22.88
CA TYR A 324 -9.81 -6.59 24.05
C TYR A 324 -8.43 -7.23 24.01
N ILE A 325 -8.24 -8.22 23.14
CA ILE A 325 -6.97 -8.95 23.00
C ILE A 325 -6.23 -8.42 21.78
N PHE A 326 -6.89 -8.36 20.63
CA PHE A 326 -6.31 -7.95 19.36
C PHE A 326 -6.81 -6.57 18.96
N VAL A 327 -5.93 -5.82 18.32
CA VAL A 327 -6.32 -4.59 17.61
C VAL A 327 -7.26 -4.97 16.48
N THR A 328 -8.31 -4.17 16.32
CA THR A 328 -9.36 -4.35 15.33
C THR A 328 -9.48 -3.08 14.50
N PRO A 329 -10.16 -3.11 13.33
CA PRO A 329 -10.41 -1.90 12.57
C PRO A 329 -11.08 -0.80 13.41
N CYS A 330 -12.05 -1.16 14.27
CA CYS A 330 -12.69 -0.19 15.16
C CYS A 330 -11.70 0.46 16.14
N PHE A 331 -10.82 -0.35 16.76
CA PHE A 331 -9.82 0.13 17.70
C PHE A 331 -8.83 1.11 17.02
N HIS A 332 -8.34 0.76 15.83
CA HIS A 332 -7.39 1.58 15.08
C HIS A 332 -8.06 2.79 14.41
N HIS A 333 -9.32 2.69 14.01
CA HIS A 333 -10.09 3.84 13.54
C HIS A 333 -10.26 4.90 14.63
N TRP A 334 -10.52 4.48 15.88
CA TRP A 334 -10.51 5.39 17.03
C TRP A 334 -9.16 6.09 17.17
N HIS A 335 -8.04 5.38 17.00
CA HIS A 335 -6.73 6.00 17.01
C HIS A 335 -6.57 7.12 15.96
N HIS A 336 -7.11 6.92 14.75
CA HIS A 336 -7.10 7.93 13.69
C HIS A 336 -8.15 9.03 13.82
N SER A 337 -9.01 8.97 14.84
CA SER A 337 -10.10 9.92 14.98
C SER A 337 -9.61 11.28 15.46
N SER A 338 -10.26 12.32 14.95
CA SER A 338 -10.03 13.71 15.38
C SER A 338 -10.99 14.15 16.50
N GLU A 339 -11.69 13.21 17.12
CA GLU A 339 -12.62 13.47 18.22
C GLU A 339 -11.87 13.59 19.55
N ASP A 340 -12.35 14.42 20.47
CA ASP A 340 -11.64 14.74 21.72
C ASP A 340 -11.28 13.48 22.55
N GLU A 341 -12.13 12.46 22.50
CA GLU A 341 -11.96 11.20 23.24
C GLU A 341 -10.84 10.31 22.68
N ALA A 342 -10.46 10.56 21.42
CA ALA A 342 -9.52 9.75 20.63
C ALA A 342 -8.09 10.26 20.68
N ILE A 343 -7.89 11.54 21.03
CA ILE A 343 -6.59 12.18 21.02
C ILE A 343 -5.63 11.47 21.98
N ASP A 344 -4.45 11.10 21.48
CA ASP A 344 -3.39 10.44 22.24
C ASP A 344 -3.84 9.10 22.88
N ARG A 345 -4.57 8.28 22.11
CA ARG A 345 -5.10 6.96 22.52
C ARG A 345 -4.81 5.84 21.50
N ASN A 346 -4.96 4.59 21.95
CA ASN A 346 -4.95 3.38 21.12
C ASN A 346 -3.67 3.19 20.28
N TYR A 347 -2.51 3.08 20.91
CA TYR A 347 -1.22 3.05 20.23
C TYR A 347 -0.77 1.67 19.75
N ALA A 348 -1.29 0.57 20.31
CA ALA A 348 -0.87 -0.77 19.95
C ALA A 348 -1.25 -1.11 18.50
N ALA A 349 -0.42 -1.92 17.84
CA ALA A 349 -0.65 -2.38 16.46
C ALA A 349 -1.21 -3.80 16.40
N HIS A 350 -0.84 -4.67 17.35
CA HIS A 350 -1.26 -6.08 17.38
C HIS A 350 -2.25 -6.39 18.50
N PHE A 351 -1.93 -5.98 19.72
CA PHE A 351 -2.59 -6.40 20.95
C PHE A 351 -3.22 -5.23 21.70
N ALA A 352 -4.54 -5.09 21.57
CA ALA A 352 -5.29 -4.01 22.22
C ALA A 352 -5.14 -3.99 23.76
N PHE A 353 -4.87 -5.13 24.39
CA PHE A 353 -4.68 -5.20 25.85
C PHE A 353 -3.50 -4.35 26.35
N ILE A 354 -2.53 -4.03 25.49
CA ILE A 354 -1.40 -3.17 25.86
C ILE A 354 -1.91 -1.78 26.23
N ASP A 355 -2.78 -1.19 25.43
CA ASP A 355 -3.40 0.11 25.74
C ASP A 355 -4.28 0.07 26.98
N TYR A 356 -5.00 -1.03 27.23
CA TYR A 356 -5.77 -1.17 28.48
C TYR A 356 -4.84 -1.24 29.70
N LEU A 357 -3.69 -1.92 29.58
CA LEU A 357 -2.69 -2.03 30.64
C LEU A 357 -2.04 -0.68 30.95
N PHE A 358 -1.71 0.11 29.92
CA PHE A 358 -1.10 1.43 30.07
C PHE A 358 -2.10 2.59 30.23
N GLY A 359 -3.40 2.30 30.25
CA GLY A 359 -4.44 3.31 30.43
C GLY A 359 -4.60 4.26 29.24
N THR A 360 -4.24 3.82 28.04
CA THR A 360 -4.32 4.59 26.78
C THR A 360 -5.42 4.12 25.85
N ALA A 361 -6.22 3.12 26.25
CA ALA A 361 -7.36 2.65 25.45
C ALA A 361 -8.56 3.62 25.49
N VAL A 362 -9.19 3.88 24.35
CA VAL A 362 -10.54 4.44 24.27
C VAL A 362 -11.53 3.42 24.84
N THR A 363 -12.40 3.87 25.74
CA THR A 363 -13.35 3.02 26.48
C THR A 363 -14.81 3.36 26.24
N THR A 364 -15.08 4.46 25.55
CA THR A 364 -16.38 5.16 25.50
C THR A 364 -17.42 4.51 24.58
N GLY A 365 -17.07 3.50 23.78
CA GLY A 365 -18.07 2.85 22.96
C GLY A 365 -17.62 1.61 22.19
N ARG A 366 -18.62 0.90 21.65
CA ARG A 366 -18.44 -0.21 20.70
C ARG A 366 -18.67 0.21 19.23
N HIS A 367 -18.92 1.49 19.00
CA HIS A 367 -19.15 2.07 17.68
C HIS A 367 -17.83 2.57 17.08
N PHE A 368 -17.83 2.78 15.77
CA PHE A 368 -16.72 3.43 15.07
C PHE A 368 -16.81 4.95 15.23
N PRO A 369 -15.69 5.69 15.20
CA PRO A 369 -15.70 7.15 15.22
C PRO A 369 -16.33 7.72 13.93
N GLU A 370 -16.84 8.93 14.04
CA GLU A 370 -17.51 9.67 12.95
C GLU A 370 -16.54 10.56 12.16
N LYS A 371 -15.45 11.02 12.80
CA LYS A 371 -14.48 11.94 12.19
C LYS A 371 -13.06 11.40 12.24
N TYR A 372 -12.33 11.62 11.14
CA TYR A 372 -10.94 11.25 10.95
C TYR A 372 -10.13 12.45 10.46
N GLY A 373 -8.81 12.37 10.58
CA GLY A 373 -7.89 13.41 10.14
C GLY A 373 -7.18 14.08 11.31
N VAL A 374 -6.32 15.03 11.01
CA VAL A 374 -5.68 15.87 12.03
C VAL A 374 -6.63 17.01 12.43
N VAL A 375 -6.68 17.32 13.74
CA VAL A 375 -7.44 18.47 14.24
C VAL A 375 -6.91 19.76 13.59
N GLY A 376 -7.77 20.51 12.91
CA GLY A 376 -7.42 21.74 12.20
C GLY A 376 -6.92 21.55 10.76
N ASP A 377 -6.82 20.32 10.25
CA ASP A 377 -6.56 20.01 8.84
C ASP A 377 -5.36 20.77 8.22
N TYR A 378 -4.26 20.90 8.97
CA TYR A 378 -3.11 21.73 8.59
C TYR A 378 -2.05 20.99 7.76
N VAL A 379 -2.17 19.67 7.58
CA VAL A 379 -1.23 18.87 6.80
C VAL A 379 -1.56 19.04 5.31
N PRO A 380 -0.61 19.49 4.46
CA PRO A 380 -0.90 19.78 3.07
C PRO A 380 -1.12 18.51 2.24
N ASP A 381 -1.91 18.61 1.19
CA ASP A 381 -2.12 17.50 0.26
C ASP A 381 -0.92 17.22 -0.66
N GLY A 382 -0.74 15.93 -0.91
CA GLY A 382 0.17 15.39 -1.92
C GLY A 382 1.54 15.01 -1.35
N PHE A 383 2.06 13.89 -1.85
CA PHE A 383 3.26 13.22 -1.36
C PHE A 383 4.43 14.17 -1.07
N VAL A 384 4.87 14.96 -2.04
CA VAL A 384 6.06 15.84 -1.87
C VAL A 384 5.83 16.89 -0.77
N ARG A 385 4.63 17.46 -0.69
CA ARG A 385 4.30 18.45 0.34
C ARG A 385 4.23 17.81 1.71
N GLN A 386 3.70 16.59 1.81
CA GLN A 386 3.65 15.81 3.04
C GLN A 386 5.04 15.37 3.52
N GLN A 387 5.95 14.96 2.63
CA GLN A 387 7.34 14.64 3.03
C GLN A 387 8.12 15.90 3.45
N ALA A 388 7.79 17.08 2.90
CA ALA A 388 8.44 18.33 3.30
C ALA A 388 7.82 18.94 4.58
N PHE A 389 6.58 18.60 4.92
CA PHE A 389 5.81 19.20 6.00
C PHE A 389 6.53 19.18 7.37
N PRO A 390 7.16 18.06 7.80
CA PRO A 390 7.79 18.01 9.12
C PRO A 390 8.97 18.96 9.29
N PHE A 391 9.50 19.53 8.22
CA PHE A 391 10.66 20.42 8.25
C PHE A 391 10.33 21.91 8.06
N ARG A 392 9.06 22.25 7.83
CA ARG A 392 8.64 23.65 7.65
C ARG A 392 8.57 24.38 8.99
N ALA A 393 8.79 25.68 9.02
CA ALA A 393 8.50 26.45 10.22
C ALA A 393 7.00 26.27 10.56
N VAL A 394 6.68 26.08 11.85
CA VAL A 394 5.31 26.24 12.32
C VAL A 394 5.11 27.75 12.34
N GLU A 395 4.30 28.28 11.42
CA GLU A 395 3.87 29.68 11.46
C GLU A 395 2.80 29.88 12.53
#